data_AF-A0A955RHK6-F1
#
_entry.id   AF-A0A955RHK6-F1
#
_cell.length_a   1.000
_cell.length_b   1.000
_cell.length_c   1.000
_cell.angle_alpha   90.00
_cell.angle_beta   90.00
_cell.angle_gamma   90.00
#
_symmetry.space_group_name_H-M   'P 1'
#
loop_
_entity.id
_entity.type
_entity.pdbx_description
1 polymer ?
#
loop_
_entity_poly.entity_id
_entity_poly.type
_entity_poly.pdbx_seq_one_letter_code
_entity_poly.pdbx_strand_id
1 'polypeptide(L)'
;MPGFGATPLREALPRLTSDDVWGAVGLPALEPESGAHLPSHALAAVVAATLAASGRPDLRGNSPAAVAARIACVHLARGAGCSRESTCASLGVDDRSVRRMAARPRDPTLDRAIRLQLAIRRTVSGAPGP
;
A
#
# COMPACT_ATOMS: atom_id res chain seq x y z
N MET A 1 51.44 0.33 16.55
CA MET A 1 50.31 0.32 15.59
C MET A 1 49.03 0.53 16.39
N PRO A 2 48.42 1.73 16.34
CA PRO A 2 47.17 1.98 17.05
C PRO A 2 46.06 1.09 16.47
N GLY A 3 45.28 0.48 17.35
CA GLY A 3 44.41 -0.65 17.07
C GLY A 3 43.23 -0.35 16.15
N PHE A 4 42.91 -1.33 15.32
CA PHE A 4 41.58 -1.49 14.72
C PHE A 4 40.59 -1.87 15.82
N GLY A 5 40.20 -0.90 16.65
CA GLY A 5 39.02 -1.05 17.49
C GLY A 5 37.80 -1.06 16.57
N ALA A 6 37.11 -2.20 16.45
CA ALA A 6 35.90 -2.29 15.64
C ALA A 6 34.90 -1.22 16.13
N THR A 7 34.56 -0.26 15.26
CA THR A 7 33.53 0.74 15.55
C THR A 7 32.26 0.00 15.97
N PRO A 8 31.71 0.26 17.17
CA PRO A 8 30.50 -0.38 17.63
C PRO A 8 29.39 -0.26 16.56
N LEU A 9 28.68 -1.35 16.29
CA LEU A 9 27.66 -1.41 15.22
C LEU A 9 26.63 -0.26 15.30
N ARG A 10 26.32 0.22 16.52
CA ARG A 10 25.44 1.37 16.77
C ARG A 10 25.99 2.72 16.28
N GLU A 11 27.31 2.86 16.19
CA GLU A 11 28.01 4.03 15.65
C GLU A 11 28.17 3.93 14.14
N ALA A 12 28.28 2.71 13.60
CA ALA A 12 28.32 2.45 12.16
C ALA A 12 26.94 2.48 11.49
N LEU A 13 25.87 2.15 12.23
CA LEU A 13 24.48 2.12 11.76
C LEU A 13 23.58 2.87 12.76
N PRO A 14 23.47 4.21 12.63
CA PRO A 14 22.53 4.96 13.46
C PRO A 14 21.12 4.39 13.27
N ARG A 15 20.39 4.18 14.38
CA ARG A 15 19.01 3.72 14.34
C ARG A 15 18.15 4.82 13.74
N LEU A 16 17.80 4.67 12.48
CA LEU A 16 16.83 5.56 11.84
C LEU A 16 15.47 5.36 12.50
N THR A 17 14.92 6.44 13.03
CA THR A 17 13.53 6.50 13.46
C THR A 17 12.62 6.65 12.24
N SER A 18 11.33 6.41 12.41
CA SER A 18 10.35 6.65 11.34
C SER A 18 10.42 8.10 10.84
N ASP A 19 10.62 9.06 11.74
CA ASP A 19 10.72 10.49 11.42
C ASP A 19 11.96 10.79 10.58
N ASP A 20 13.09 10.14 10.86
CA ASP A 20 14.31 10.29 10.05
C ASP A 20 14.08 9.80 8.61
N VAL A 21 13.37 8.67 8.46
CA VAL A 21 13.08 8.08 7.14
C VAL A 21 12.13 8.98 6.34
N TRP A 22 11.07 9.48 6.96
CA TRP A 22 10.13 10.39 6.30
C TRP A 22 10.79 11.74 5.97
N GLY A 23 11.54 12.29 6.91
CA GLY A 23 12.28 13.53 6.73
C GLY A 23 13.29 13.46 5.59
N ALA A 24 13.98 12.32 5.42
CA ALA A 24 14.91 12.10 4.32
C ALA A 24 14.25 12.14 2.92
N VAL A 25 12.95 11.85 2.82
CA VAL A 25 12.19 11.94 1.56
C VAL A 25 11.31 13.20 1.48
N GLY A 26 11.51 14.16 2.39
CA GLY A 26 10.76 15.43 2.42
C GLY A 26 9.28 15.27 2.78
N LEU A 27 8.91 14.20 3.48
CA LEU A 27 7.55 13.94 3.93
C LEU A 27 7.45 14.06 5.46
N PRO A 28 6.31 14.50 6.00
CA PRO A 28 6.02 14.33 7.43
C PRO A 28 5.77 12.85 7.73
N ALA A 29 5.76 12.48 9.02
CA ALA A 29 5.29 11.17 9.43
C ALA A 29 3.83 10.96 8.98
N LEU A 30 3.59 9.88 8.24
CA LEU A 30 2.27 9.56 7.69
C LEU A 30 1.66 8.35 8.40
N GLU A 31 0.38 8.49 8.72
CA GLU A 31 -0.45 7.37 9.16
C GLU A 31 -1.13 6.69 7.97
N PRO A 32 -1.33 5.36 8.01
CA PRO A 32 -2.13 4.67 7.01
C PRO A 32 -3.53 5.27 6.93
N GLU A 33 -4.01 5.46 5.70
CA GLU A 33 -5.30 6.08 5.48
C GLU A 33 -6.46 5.33 6.15
N SER A 34 -7.30 6.06 6.88
CA SER A 34 -8.46 5.50 7.58
C SER A 34 -9.64 5.23 6.63
N GLY A 35 -10.57 4.37 7.05
CA GLY A 35 -11.74 4.00 6.23
C GLY A 35 -12.59 5.20 5.76
N ALA A 36 -12.62 6.30 6.52
CA ALA A 36 -13.39 7.50 6.18
C ALA A 36 -12.88 8.22 4.92
N HIS A 37 -11.60 8.05 4.56
CA HIS A 37 -10.98 8.72 3.42
C HIS A 37 -10.92 7.84 2.16
N LEU A 38 -11.18 6.54 2.29
CA LEU A 38 -11.19 5.65 1.13
C LEU A 38 -12.15 6.08 0.01
N PRO A 39 -13.37 6.59 0.29
CA PRO A 39 -14.32 6.98 -0.75
C PRO A 39 -13.85 8.07 -1.71
N SER A 40 -12.82 8.85 -1.35
CA SER A 40 -12.28 9.90 -2.24
C SER A 40 -11.30 9.38 -3.29
N HIS A 41 -10.89 8.11 -3.19
CA HIS A 41 -9.91 7.53 -4.12
C HIS A 41 -10.58 6.92 -5.34
N ALA A 42 -10.12 7.34 -6.52
CA ALA A 42 -10.42 6.64 -7.75
C ALA A 42 -9.84 5.22 -7.73
N LEU A 43 -10.52 4.27 -8.35
CA LEU A 43 -10.08 2.87 -8.46
C LEU A 43 -8.64 2.73 -8.98
N ALA A 44 -8.25 3.59 -9.94
CA ALA A 44 -6.89 3.61 -10.47
C ALA A 44 -5.83 3.88 -9.39
N ALA A 45 -6.12 4.74 -8.41
CA ALA A 45 -5.22 5.02 -7.29
C ALA A 45 -5.08 3.80 -6.37
N VAL A 46 -6.18 3.09 -6.09
CA VAL A 46 -6.18 1.85 -5.30
C VAL A 46 -5.34 0.77 -5.98
N VAL A 47 -5.49 0.59 -7.29
CA VAL A 47 -4.69 -0.37 -8.07
C VAL A 47 -3.21 0.01 -8.04
N ALA A 48 -2.87 1.27 -8.32
CA ALA A 48 -1.48 1.73 -8.32
C ALA A 48 -0.81 1.61 -6.93
N ALA A 49 -1.55 1.90 -5.85
CA ALA A 49 -1.07 1.71 -4.48
C ALA A 49 -0.87 0.21 -4.15
N THR A 50 -1.75 -0.66 -4.64
CA THR A 50 -1.63 -2.11 -4.48
C THR A 50 -0.36 -2.64 -5.17
N LEU A 51 -0.10 -2.19 -6.40
CA LEU A 51 1.10 -2.57 -7.15
C LEU A 51 2.38 -2.13 -6.43
N ALA A 52 2.42 -0.88 -5.96
CA ALA A 52 3.56 -0.34 -5.22
C ALA A 52 3.80 -1.10 -3.90
N ALA A 53 2.75 -1.32 -3.10
CA ALA A 53 2.85 -2.01 -1.81
C ALA A 53 3.25 -3.49 -1.94
N SER A 54 2.82 -4.15 -3.02
CA SER A 54 3.18 -5.55 -3.29
C SER A 54 4.49 -5.73 -4.04
N GLY A 55 5.12 -4.64 -4.51
CA GLY A 55 6.34 -4.69 -5.32
C GLY A 55 6.14 -5.39 -6.67
N ARG A 56 4.96 -5.24 -7.27
CA ARG A 56 4.59 -5.96 -8.50
C ARG A 56 4.37 -5.02 -9.69
N PRO A 57 4.73 -5.45 -10.91
CA PRO A 57 4.41 -4.69 -12.13
C PRO A 57 2.93 -4.81 -12.52
N ASP A 58 2.28 -5.93 -12.18
CA ASP A 58 0.85 -6.15 -12.39
C ASP A 58 0.22 -7.04 -11.29
N LEU A 59 -1.11 -7.10 -11.29
CA LEU A 59 -1.91 -7.96 -10.41
C LEU A 59 -2.33 -9.28 -11.09
N ARG A 60 -1.73 -9.63 -12.24
CA ARG A 60 -2.06 -10.84 -12.99
C ARG A 60 -1.34 -12.06 -12.40
N GLY A 61 -1.85 -13.23 -12.78
CA GLY A 61 -1.31 -14.52 -12.38
C GLY A 61 -1.90 -15.07 -11.07
N ASN A 62 -1.51 -16.31 -10.75
CA ASN A 62 -2.08 -17.10 -9.66
C ASN A 62 -1.09 -17.41 -8.53
N SER A 63 0.01 -16.67 -8.45
CA SER A 63 0.92 -16.81 -7.30
C SER A 63 0.20 -16.38 -6.01
N PRO A 64 0.57 -16.95 -4.85
CA PRO A 64 -0.02 -16.57 -3.56
C PRO A 64 0.02 -15.06 -3.31
N ALA A 65 1.14 -14.41 -3.65
CA ALA A 65 1.30 -12.96 -3.53
C ALA A 65 0.36 -12.17 -4.46
N ALA A 66 0.21 -12.58 -5.73
CA ALA A 66 -0.72 -11.90 -6.65
C ALA A 66 -2.18 -12.06 -6.22
N VAL A 67 -2.53 -13.24 -5.67
CA VAL A 67 -3.87 -13.49 -5.13
C VAL A 67 -4.13 -12.64 -3.88
N ALA A 68 -3.17 -12.55 -2.96
CA ALA A 68 -3.27 -11.70 -1.76
C ALA A 68 -3.43 -10.22 -2.14
N ALA A 69 -2.64 -9.73 -3.10
CA ALA A 69 -2.73 -8.36 -3.61
C ALA A 69 -4.10 -8.06 -4.24
N ARG A 70 -4.64 -8.97 -5.07
CA ARG A 70 -5.99 -8.81 -5.63
C ARG A 70 -7.08 -8.81 -4.56
N ILE A 71 -6.98 -9.66 -3.55
CA ILE A 71 -7.93 -9.68 -2.41
C ILE A 71 -7.90 -8.32 -1.70
N ALA A 72 -6.71 -7.81 -1.34
CA ALA A 72 -6.57 -6.53 -0.67
C ALA A 72 -7.12 -5.37 -1.54
N CYS A 73 -6.81 -5.36 -2.85
CA CYS A 73 -7.33 -4.38 -3.79
C CYS A 73 -8.87 -4.40 -3.86
N VAL A 74 -9.49 -5.58 -3.90
CA VAL A 74 -10.96 -5.73 -3.93
C VAL A 74 -11.60 -5.18 -2.66
N HIS A 75 -11.02 -5.48 -1.49
CA HIS A 75 -11.53 -4.95 -0.21
C HIS A 75 -11.42 -3.43 -0.13
N LEU A 76 -10.30 -2.86 -0.56
CA LEU A 76 -10.09 -1.41 -0.55
C LEU A 76 -10.94 -0.70 -1.60
N ALA A 77 -11.06 -1.25 -2.81
CA ALA A 77 -11.95 -0.72 -3.85
C ALA A 77 -13.41 -0.68 -3.37
N ARG A 78 -13.87 -1.73 -2.69
CA ARG A 78 -15.20 -1.74 -2.07
C ARG A 78 -15.33 -0.68 -0.97
N GLY A 79 -14.32 -0.54 -0.10
CA GLY A 79 -14.28 0.50 0.92
C GLY A 79 -14.27 1.92 0.34
N ALA A 80 -13.72 2.08 -0.86
CA ALA A 80 -13.73 3.31 -1.65
C ALA A 80 -15.03 3.54 -2.44
N GLY A 81 -16.04 2.68 -2.30
CA GLY A 81 -17.30 2.81 -3.03
C GLY A 81 -17.20 2.49 -4.53
N CYS A 82 -16.10 1.88 -4.99
CA CYS A 82 -15.95 1.52 -6.39
C CYS A 82 -16.97 0.43 -6.77
N SER A 83 -17.56 0.56 -7.97
CA SER A 83 -18.47 -0.46 -8.48
C SER A 83 -17.75 -1.78 -8.70
N ARG A 84 -18.50 -2.88 -8.59
CA ARG A 84 -17.94 -4.21 -8.85
C ARG A 84 -17.51 -4.36 -10.31
N GLU A 85 -18.28 -3.82 -11.23
CA GLU A 85 -17.99 -3.83 -12.67
C GLU A 85 -16.66 -3.14 -12.99
N SER A 86 -16.43 -1.94 -12.47
CA SER A 86 -15.16 -1.22 -12.64
C SER A 86 -13.98 -1.98 -12.03
N THR A 87 -14.21 -2.64 -10.89
CA THR A 87 -13.21 -3.52 -10.24
C THR A 87 -12.87 -4.73 -11.11
N CYS A 88 -13.87 -5.40 -11.68
CA CYS A 88 -13.68 -6.51 -12.62
C CYS A 88 -12.85 -6.08 -13.84
N ALA A 89 -13.25 -4.96 -14.46
CA ALA A 89 -12.57 -4.42 -15.63
C ALA A 89 -11.11 -4.06 -15.34
N SER A 90 -10.84 -3.37 -14.22
CA SER A 90 -9.48 -2.95 -13.85
C SER A 90 -8.55 -4.11 -13.50
N LEU A 91 -9.09 -5.18 -12.92
CA LEU A 91 -8.32 -6.37 -12.54
C LEU A 91 -8.25 -7.43 -13.65
N GLY A 92 -9.06 -7.31 -14.70
CA GLY A 92 -9.16 -8.30 -15.76
C GLY A 92 -9.68 -9.66 -15.27
N VAL A 93 -10.69 -9.64 -14.39
CA VAL A 93 -11.29 -10.86 -13.81
C VAL A 93 -12.82 -10.82 -13.89
N ASP A 94 -13.46 -11.98 -13.74
CA ASP A 94 -14.92 -12.10 -13.73
C ASP A 94 -15.57 -11.68 -12.38
N ASP A 95 -16.88 -11.41 -12.43
CA ASP A 95 -17.69 -11.06 -11.26
C ASP A 95 -17.62 -12.12 -10.16
N ARG A 96 -17.61 -13.41 -10.55
CA ARG A 96 -17.51 -14.55 -9.63
C ARG A 96 -16.20 -14.49 -8.84
N SER A 97 -15.09 -14.16 -9.49
CA SER A 97 -13.77 -14.04 -8.84
C SER A 97 -13.73 -12.87 -7.88
N VAL A 98 -14.31 -11.71 -8.24
CA VAL A 98 -14.40 -10.56 -7.32
C VAL A 98 -15.23 -10.89 -6.10
N ARG A 99 -16.40 -11.54 -6.25
CA ARG A 99 -17.21 -11.99 -5.10
C ARG A 99 -16.44 -12.95 -4.20
N ARG A 100 -15.77 -13.93 -4.79
CA ARG A 100 -14.95 -14.90 -4.05
C ARG A 100 -13.81 -14.20 -3.30
N MET A 101 -13.14 -13.23 -3.92
CA MET A 101 -12.07 -12.47 -3.27
C MET A 101 -12.60 -11.59 -2.13
N ALA A 102 -13.75 -10.96 -2.30
CA ALA A 102 -14.39 -10.14 -1.27
C ALA A 102 -14.81 -10.94 -0.03
N ALA A 103 -15.07 -12.25 -0.18
CA ALA A 103 -15.38 -13.15 0.94
C ALA A 103 -14.14 -13.71 1.65
N ARG A 104 -12.94 -13.53 1.08
CA ARG A 104 -11.70 -14.07 1.67
C ARG A 104 -11.10 -13.11 2.70
N PRO A 105 -10.41 -13.64 3.72
CA PRO A 105 -9.67 -12.81 4.65
C PRO A 105 -8.58 -12.03 3.91
N ARG A 106 -8.37 -10.79 4.36
CA ARG A 106 -7.29 -9.92 3.89
C ARG A 106 -6.07 -10.04 4.78
N ASP A 107 -4.89 -9.88 4.18
CA ASP A 107 -3.64 -9.72 4.91
C ASP A 107 -3.60 -8.32 5.53
N PRO A 108 -3.56 -8.18 6.87
CA PRO A 108 -3.56 -6.87 7.53
C PRO A 108 -2.30 -6.06 7.26
N THR A 109 -1.14 -6.71 7.07
CA THR A 109 0.13 -6.04 6.79
C THR A 109 0.10 -5.42 5.40
N LEU A 110 -0.40 -6.16 4.42
CA LEU A 110 -0.57 -5.66 3.06
C LEU A 110 -1.61 -4.55 2.98
N ASP A 111 -2.77 -4.70 3.64
CA ASP A 111 -3.80 -3.64 3.71
C ASP A 111 -3.23 -2.33 4.28
N ARG A 112 -2.45 -2.42 5.37
CA ARG A 112 -1.75 -1.27 5.95
C ARG A 112 -0.77 -0.63 4.96
N ALA A 113 0.05 -1.43 4.27
CA ALA A 113 1.00 -0.93 3.29
C ALA A 113 0.33 -0.20 2.12
N ILE A 114 -0.79 -0.72 1.62
CA ILE A 114 -1.56 -0.09 0.54
C ILE A 114 -2.15 1.25 1.01
N ARG A 115 -2.73 1.29 2.21
CA ARG A 115 -3.26 2.53 2.81
C ARG A 115 -2.18 3.58 3.02
N LEU A 116 -0.96 3.18 3.37
CA LEU A 116 0.17 4.09 3.48
C LEU A 116 0.59 4.64 2.10
N GLN A 117 0.59 3.79 1.07
CA GLN A 117 0.85 4.23 -0.31
C GLN A 117 -0.21 5.23 -0.81
N LEU A 118 -1.48 5.06 -0.45
CA LEU A 118 -2.53 6.03 -0.75
C LEU A 118 -2.31 7.36 -0.01
N ALA A 119 -1.97 7.31 1.28
CA ALA A 119 -1.63 8.51 2.07
C ALA A 119 -0.44 9.28 1.48
N ILE A 120 0.65 8.59 1.11
CA ILE A 120 1.81 9.19 0.44
C ILE A 120 1.38 9.91 -0.84
N ARG A 121 0.62 9.23 -1.70
CA ARG A 121 0.17 9.79 -2.99
C ARG A 121 -0.67 11.05 -2.79
N ARG A 122 -1.60 11.02 -1.83
CA ARG A 122 -2.43 12.18 -1.49
C ARG A 122 -1.57 13.38 -1.07
N THR A 123 -0.62 13.15 -0.15
CA THR A 123 0.30 14.18 0.34
C THR A 123 1.17 14.75 -0.79
N VAL A 124 1.73 13.90 -1.64
CA VAL A 124 2.60 14.32 -2.75
C VAL A 124 1.82 15.07 -3.84
N SER A 125 0.57 14.71 -4.11
CA SER A 125 -0.27 15.43 -5.07
C SER A 125 -0.74 16.80 -4.57
N GLY A 126 -0.39 17.21 -3.34
CA GLY A 126 -0.85 18.47 -2.75
C GLY A 126 -2.36 18.52 -2.57
N ALA A 127 -3.04 17.36 -2.63
CA ALA A 127 -4.46 17.28 -2.37
C ALA A 127 -4.68 17.63 -0.88
N PRO A 128 -5.53 18.61 -0.56
CA PRO A 128 -5.74 19.01 0.82
C PRO A 128 -6.16 17.79 1.64
N GLY A 129 -5.48 17.57 2.76
CA GLY A 129 -6.03 16.75 3.84
C GLY A 129 -7.29 17.44 4.40
N PRO A 130 -8.19 16.70 5.04
CA PRO A 130 -9.29 17.32 5.77
C PRO A 130 -8.79 18.33 6.81
#